data_AF-A0A8K0AAJ0-F1
#
_entry.id   AF-A0A8K0AAJ0-F1
#
_cell.length_a   1.000
_cell.length_b   1.000
_cell.length_c   1.000
_cell.angle_alpha   90.00
_cell.angle_beta   90.00
_cell.angle_gamma   90.00
#
_symmetry.space_group_name_H-M   'P 1'
#
loop_
_entity.id
_entity.type
_entity.pdbx_description
1 polymer ?
#
loop_
_entity_poly.entity_id
_entity_poly.type
_entity_poly.pdbx_seq_one_letter_code
_entity_poly.pdbx_strand_id
1 'polypeptide(L)'
;MARFLAVRCRDNFLREGLYDPTSWARLSDFVAVQLAPTPRSSSVFHTDVGESVPDPVKFLQENGGQFIVYSLDFDQRVLGLVKVKKGIDIRTAPFLYQAQRANAEGLLLLPFDVLPKVADALTGSQSTVKNIFLYNTGRCGSTLMCKAMDVINDMQTVSEPDVFQMIFEMQKAFDLIQEDSENFFHACLTFKQLLEHKEQIILKVLEKLDVDVTSDLVSSKITDIFGVDSQKGSAMQSERRTGDEVRSSWVGTWEKNLISTILEHFNGDVDVPDFVMPNTVMLN
;
A
#
# COMPACT_ATOMS: atom_id res chain seq x y z
N MET A 1 2.59 0.27 -18.82
CA MET A 1 3.13 -0.96 -19.48
C MET A 1 3.57 -1.93 -18.41
N ALA A 2 3.30 -3.23 -18.57
CA ALA A 2 3.73 -4.24 -17.61
C ALA A 2 5.26 -4.37 -17.55
N ARG A 3 5.80 -4.66 -16.37
CA ARG A 3 7.24 -4.76 -16.14
C ARG A 3 7.60 -5.92 -15.23
N PHE A 4 8.73 -6.55 -15.50
CA PHE A 4 9.31 -7.57 -14.65
C PHE A 4 10.68 -7.13 -14.18
N LEU A 5 10.96 -7.29 -12.88
CA LEU A 5 12.24 -6.92 -12.32
C LEU A 5 12.74 -7.96 -11.32
N ALA A 6 14.05 -8.16 -11.29
CA ALA A 6 14.72 -8.90 -10.23
C ALA A 6 14.71 -8.05 -8.95
N VAL A 7 14.22 -8.64 -7.85
CA VAL A 7 14.09 -7.95 -6.56
C VAL A 7 14.75 -8.72 -5.43
N ARG A 8 15.09 -8.00 -4.38
CA ARG A 8 15.29 -8.55 -3.05
C ARG A 8 14.45 -7.76 -2.05
N CYS A 9 14.05 -8.40 -0.97
CA CYS A 9 13.42 -7.69 0.14
C CYS A 9 14.45 -6.79 0.84
N ARG A 10 13.99 -5.65 1.36
CA ARG A 10 14.85 -4.74 2.13
C ARG A 10 15.26 -5.39 3.45
N ASP A 11 16.52 -5.16 3.82
CA ASP A 11 17.12 -5.75 5.01
C ASP A 11 16.34 -5.42 6.30
N ASN A 12 15.68 -4.25 6.35
CA ASN A 12 14.87 -3.82 7.50
C ASN A 12 13.68 -4.75 7.77
N PHE A 13 13.11 -5.38 6.75
CA PHE A 13 12.02 -6.36 6.91
C PHE A 13 12.52 -7.78 7.22
N LEU A 14 13.84 -8.00 7.13
CA LEU A 14 14.49 -9.28 7.42
C LEU A 14 15.22 -9.29 8.77
N ARG A 15 15.37 -8.12 9.44
CA ARG A 15 16.01 -8.02 10.75
C ARG A 15 15.02 -8.36 11.86
N GLU A 16 15.36 -9.37 12.66
CA GLU A 16 14.61 -9.74 13.87
C GLU A 16 14.51 -8.54 14.83
N GLY A 17 13.31 -8.28 15.36
CA GLY A 17 13.06 -7.27 16.40
C GLY A 17 12.80 -5.83 15.95
N LEU A 18 12.99 -5.50 14.67
CA LEU A 18 12.61 -4.20 14.08
C LEU A 18 11.34 -4.27 13.22
N TYR A 19 10.82 -5.48 13.05
CA TYR A 19 9.69 -5.76 12.20
C TYR A 19 8.39 -5.49 12.96
N ASP A 20 7.58 -4.57 12.42
CA ASP A 20 6.20 -4.41 12.85
C ASP A 20 5.35 -5.52 12.20
N PRO A 21 4.87 -6.52 12.97
CA PRO A 21 4.03 -7.59 12.45
C PRO A 21 2.67 -7.09 11.95
N THR A 22 2.35 -5.82 12.17
CA THR A 22 1.15 -5.16 11.66
C THR A 22 1.40 -4.40 10.35
N SER A 23 2.64 -4.39 9.82
CA SER A 23 2.96 -3.72 8.56
C SER A 23 2.50 -4.54 7.36
N TRP A 24 1.45 -4.04 6.70
CA TRP A 24 0.83 -4.64 5.51
C TRP A 24 1.84 -4.85 4.39
N ALA A 25 1.63 -5.87 3.56
CA ALA A 25 2.40 -6.10 2.34
C ALA A 25 2.35 -4.89 1.40
N ARG A 26 3.52 -4.33 1.04
CA ARG A 26 3.63 -3.14 0.16
C ARG A 26 4.75 -3.33 -0.86
N LEU A 27 4.62 -2.76 -2.05
CA LEU A 27 5.68 -2.84 -3.06
C LEU A 27 7.01 -2.24 -2.57
N SER A 28 6.95 -1.26 -1.67
CA SER A 28 8.10 -0.67 -0.95
C SER A 28 8.92 -1.67 -0.14
N ASP A 29 8.42 -2.88 0.09
CA ASP A 29 9.14 -3.93 0.80
C ASP A 29 10.33 -4.46 -0.01
N PHE A 30 10.30 -4.23 -1.32
CA PHE A 30 11.33 -4.67 -2.26
C PHE A 30 12.24 -3.54 -2.71
N VAL A 31 13.43 -3.94 -3.18
CA VAL A 31 14.35 -3.10 -3.95
C VAL A 31 14.80 -3.87 -5.19
N ALA A 32 14.92 -3.17 -6.32
CA ALA A 32 15.41 -3.77 -7.55
C ALA A 32 16.90 -4.11 -7.41
N VAL A 33 17.29 -5.32 -7.83
CA VAL A 33 18.69 -5.79 -7.75
C VAL A 33 19.60 -5.04 -8.72
N GLN A 34 19.03 -4.52 -9.81
CA GLN A 34 19.75 -3.80 -10.86
C GLN A 34 20.14 -2.37 -10.46
N LEU A 35 19.55 -1.82 -9.39
CA LEU A 35 19.96 -0.53 -8.85
C LEU A 35 21.17 -0.75 -7.94
N ALA A 36 22.28 -0.06 -8.24
CA ALA A 36 23.45 -0.02 -7.37
C ALA A 36 23.01 0.30 -5.92
N PRO A 37 23.74 -0.15 -4.88
CA PRO A 37 23.35 0.10 -3.49
C PRO A 37 23.43 1.60 -3.21
N THR A 38 22.36 2.34 -3.53
CA THR A 38 22.20 3.72 -3.12
C THR A 38 22.01 3.70 -1.61
N PRO A 39 22.85 4.41 -0.84
CA PRO A 39 22.90 4.28 0.61
C PRO A 39 21.71 4.96 1.33
N ARG A 40 20.59 5.19 0.65
CA ARG A 40 19.43 5.86 1.24
C ARG A 40 18.13 5.14 0.92
N SER A 41 17.52 4.70 2.01
CA SER A 41 16.17 4.17 2.18
C SER A 41 15.11 5.17 1.70
N SER A 42 14.89 5.33 0.39
CA SER A 42 13.65 5.95 -0.06
C SER A 42 12.50 4.97 0.19
N SER A 43 11.43 5.38 0.85
CA SER A 43 10.24 4.53 1.07
C SER A 43 9.46 4.26 -0.21
N VAL A 44 9.81 4.93 -1.32
CA VAL A 44 9.10 4.85 -2.60
C VAL A 44 9.67 3.71 -3.45
N PHE A 45 8.79 2.87 -3.97
CA PHE A 45 9.13 1.83 -4.93
C PHE A 45 8.89 2.34 -6.34
N HIS A 46 9.93 2.43 -7.15
CA HIS A 46 9.85 2.91 -8.52
C HIS A 46 9.29 1.81 -9.43
N THR A 47 8.11 2.02 -10.01
CA THR A 47 7.45 1.04 -10.91
C THR A 47 7.89 1.14 -12.37
N ASP A 48 8.66 2.18 -12.70
CA ASP A 48 9.23 2.45 -14.02
C ASP A 48 10.62 1.81 -14.22
N VAL A 49 11.03 0.93 -13.32
CA VAL A 49 12.25 0.12 -13.45
C VAL A 49 11.93 -1.30 -13.90
N GLY A 50 12.91 -1.99 -14.49
CA GLY A 50 12.78 -3.38 -14.93
C GLY A 50 12.51 -3.56 -16.43
N GLU A 51 12.50 -4.83 -16.82
CA GLU A 51 12.28 -5.27 -18.19
C GLU A 51 10.82 -5.10 -18.57
N SER A 52 10.60 -4.51 -19.74
CA SER A 52 9.28 -4.38 -20.31
C SER A 52 8.70 -5.76 -20.65
N VAL A 53 7.43 -5.98 -20.33
CA VAL A 53 6.66 -7.17 -20.73
C VAL A 53 5.64 -6.72 -21.79
N PRO A 54 5.93 -6.89 -23.10
CA PRO A 54 5.09 -6.35 -24.17
C PRO A 54 3.72 -6.98 -24.26
N ASP A 55 3.64 -8.29 -23.99
CA ASP A 55 2.40 -9.05 -23.98
C ASP A 55 2.20 -9.69 -22.59
N PRO A 56 1.64 -8.94 -21.63
CA PRO A 56 1.42 -9.44 -20.27
C PRO A 56 0.43 -10.60 -20.22
N VAL A 57 -0.50 -10.68 -21.18
CA VAL A 57 -1.46 -11.78 -21.27
C VAL A 57 -0.75 -13.08 -21.60
N LYS A 58 -0.01 -13.10 -22.71
CA LYS A 58 0.77 -14.27 -23.12
C LYS A 58 1.81 -14.65 -22.06
N PHE A 59 2.49 -13.66 -21.49
CA PHE A 59 3.47 -13.90 -20.43
C PHE A 59 2.87 -14.65 -19.23
N LEU A 60 1.68 -14.23 -18.76
CA LEU A 60 0.99 -14.89 -17.65
C LEU A 60 0.40 -16.24 -18.02
N GLN A 61 -0.04 -16.45 -19.25
CA GLN A 61 -0.47 -17.78 -19.71
C GLN A 61 0.69 -18.78 -19.67
N GLU A 62 1.90 -18.33 -20.03
CA GLU A 62 3.10 -19.20 -20.09
C GLU A 62 3.80 -19.33 -18.72
N ASN A 63 3.77 -18.29 -17.88
CA ASN A 63 4.59 -18.20 -16.67
C ASN A 63 3.80 -17.95 -15.38
N GLY A 64 2.49 -17.68 -15.45
CA GLY A 64 1.69 -17.18 -14.33
C GLY A 64 1.69 -18.08 -13.10
N GLY A 65 1.83 -19.40 -13.27
CA GLY A 65 1.95 -20.35 -12.17
C GLY A 65 3.19 -20.17 -11.28
N GLN A 66 4.15 -19.32 -11.68
CA GLN A 66 5.34 -18.97 -10.88
C GLN A 66 5.13 -17.72 -10.01
N PHE A 67 4.00 -17.04 -10.15
CA PHE A 67 3.73 -15.74 -9.55
C PHE A 67 2.59 -15.83 -8.55
N ILE A 68 2.70 -15.08 -7.46
CA ILE A 68 1.68 -15.00 -6.41
C ILE A 68 1.38 -13.52 -6.16
N VAL A 69 0.09 -13.19 -6.10
CA VAL A 69 -0.39 -11.82 -5.79
C VAL A 69 0.20 -11.39 -4.45
N TYR A 70 0.77 -10.18 -4.41
CA TYR A 70 1.44 -9.67 -3.22
C TYR A 70 0.81 -8.41 -2.66
N SER A 71 0.67 -7.37 -3.49
CA SER A 71 0.16 -6.07 -3.05
C SER A 71 -0.33 -5.25 -4.26
N LEU A 72 -1.14 -4.24 -3.98
CA LEU A 72 -1.60 -3.24 -4.95
C LEU A 72 -0.99 -1.90 -4.56
N ASP A 73 -0.61 -1.12 -5.56
CA ASP A 73 -0.23 0.28 -5.39
C ASP A 73 -1.22 1.11 -6.21
N PHE A 74 -2.13 1.80 -5.51
CA PHE A 74 -3.21 2.56 -6.13
C PHE A 74 -2.72 3.87 -6.72
N ASP A 75 -1.71 4.49 -6.09
CA ASP A 75 -1.11 5.74 -6.56
C ASP A 75 -0.42 5.50 -7.91
N GLN A 76 0.33 4.40 -8.02
CA GLN A 76 1.00 3.99 -9.25
C GLN A 76 0.12 3.14 -10.18
N ARG A 77 -1.11 2.80 -9.77
CA ARG A 77 -2.09 1.98 -10.50
C ARG A 77 -1.52 0.64 -11.00
N VAL A 78 -0.84 -0.09 -10.12
CA VAL A 78 -0.23 -1.39 -10.45
C VAL A 78 -0.58 -2.48 -9.43
N LEU A 79 -0.74 -3.69 -9.94
CA LEU A 79 -0.76 -4.92 -9.16
C LEU A 79 0.64 -5.55 -9.17
N GLY A 80 1.20 -5.80 -7.98
CA GLY A 80 2.45 -6.52 -7.81
C GLY A 80 2.23 -8.01 -7.58
N LEU A 81 2.89 -8.83 -8.39
CA LEU A 81 2.97 -10.27 -8.21
C LEU A 81 4.41 -10.68 -7.94
N VAL A 82 4.64 -11.41 -6.86
CA VAL A 82 5.96 -11.89 -6.48
C VAL A 82 6.24 -13.24 -7.12
N LYS A 83 7.41 -13.36 -7.72
CA LYS A 83 8.04 -14.64 -8.06
C LYS A 83 9.00 -15.02 -6.94
N VAL A 84 8.80 -16.21 -6.38
CA VAL A 84 9.65 -16.75 -5.31
C VAL A 84 10.74 -17.65 -5.88
N LYS A 85 11.83 -17.80 -5.11
CA LYS A 85 12.95 -18.69 -5.45
C LYS A 85 12.48 -20.10 -5.77
N LYS A 86 13.02 -20.67 -6.85
CA LYS A 86 12.71 -22.04 -7.29
C LYS A 86 12.97 -23.05 -6.16
N GLY A 87 12.00 -23.93 -5.93
CA GLY A 87 12.09 -25.01 -4.94
C GLY A 87 11.64 -24.62 -3.54
N ILE A 88 11.22 -23.38 -3.30
CA ILE A 88 10.66 -22.94 -2.03
C ILE A 88 9.13 -22.93 -2.12
N ASP A 89 8.47 -23.72 -1.27
CA ASP A 89 7.02 -23.66 -1.11
C ASP A 89 6.63 -22.72 0.04
N ILE A 90 6.35 -21.47 -0.31
CA ILE A 90 5.96 -20.44 0.66
C ILE A 90 4.53 -20.60 1.21
N ARG A 91 3.70 -21.48 0.64
CA ARG A 91 2.31 -21.67 1.09
C ARG A 91 2.22 -22.35 2.45
N THR A 92 3.25 -23.14 2.79
CA THR A 92 3.40 -23.80 4.09
C THR A 92 3.74 -22.85 5.23
N ALA A 93 4.05 -21.58 4.92
CA ALA A 93 4.40 -20.59 5.91
C ALA A 93 3.18 -20.17 6.74
N PRO A 94 3.35 -19.87 8.04
CA PRO A 94 2.24 -19.38 8.87
C PRO A 94 1.71 -18.01 8.39
N PHE A 95 2.54 -17.22 7.71
CA PHE A 95 2.26 -15.89 7.20
C PHE A 95 2.75 -15.79 5.76
N LEU A 96 1.83 -15.81 4.79
CA LEU A 96 2.19 -15.85 3.37
C LEU A 96 3.05 -14.65 2.97
N TYR A 97 2.63 -13.45 3.37
CA TYR A 97 3.31 -12.20 3.01
C TYR A 97 4.75 -12.10 3.54
N GLN A 98 5.03 -12.65 4.73
CA GLN A 98 6.39 -12.73 5.27
C GLN A 98 7.25 -13.69 4.45
N ALA A 99 6.70 -14.84 4.06
CA ALA A 99 7.40 -15.79 3.22
C ALA A 99 7.64 -15.26 1.80
N GLN A 100 6.70 -14.47 1.25
CA GLN A 100 6.90 -13.73 0.01
C GLN A 100 8.06 -12.74 0.14
N ARG A 101 8.10 -11.92 1.21
CA ARG A 101 9.22 -11.02 1.50
C ARG A 101 10.55 -11.77 1.55
N ALA A 102 10.65 -12.83 2.35
CA ALA A 102 11.91 -13.55 2.56
C ALA A 102 12.44 -14.25 1.28
N ASN A 103 11.55 -14.64 0.37
CA ASN A 103 11.90 -15.54 -0.75
C ASN A 103 11.66 -14.95 -2.14
N ALA A 104 11.23 -13.69 -2.24
CA ALA A 104 11.09 -13.00 -3.53
C ALA A 104 12.43 -12.95 -4.27
N GLU A 105 12.40 -13.30 -5.55
CA GLU A 105 13.51 -13.08 -6.50
C GLU A 105 13.08 -12.22 -7.70
N GLY A 106 11.78 -12.13 -7.96
CA GLY A 106 11.23 -11.30 -9.02
C GLY A 106 9.92 -10.64 -8.61
N LEU A 107 9.63 -9.50 -9.21
CA LEU A 107 8.37 -8.79 -9.07
C LEU A 107 7.85 -8.45 -10.47
N LEU A 108 6.63 -8.91 -10.76
CA LEU A 108 5.88 -8.53 -11.95
C LEU A 108 4.89 -7.44 -11.56
N LEU A 109 4.99 -6.30 -12.23
CA LEU A 109 4.12 -5.15 -12.07
C LEU A 109 3.14 -5.13 -13.24
N LEU A 110 1.85 -5.29 -12.94
CA LEU A 110 0.77 -5.25 -13.91
C LEU A 110 -0.03 -3.95 -13.73
N PRO A 111 0.03 -3.02 -14.69
CA PRO A 111 -0.84 -1.86 -14.70
C PRO A 111 -2.33 -2.24 -14.66
N PHE A 112 -3.13 -1.44 -13.97
CA PHE A 112 -4.57 -1.71 -13.81
C PHE A 112 -5.34 -1.75 -15.13
N ASP A 113 -4.94 -0.96 -16.12
CA ASP A 113 -5.54 -0.93 -17.46
C ASP A 113 -5.36 -2.26 -18.23
N VAL A 114 -4.40 -3.09 -17.82
CA VAL A 114 -4.12 -4.40 -18.41
C VAL A 114 -4.91 -5.52 -17.73
N LEU A 115 -5.28 -5.35 -16.45
CA LEU A 115 -5.88 -6.41 -15.63
C LEU A 115 -7.15 -7.02 -16.22
N PRO A 116 -8.11 -6.26 -16.80
CA PRO A 116 -9.31 -6.85 -17.41
C PRO A 116 -8.96 -7.84 -18.53
N LYS A 117 -8.04 -7.48 -19.42
CA LYS A 117 -7.61 -8.34 -20.53
C LYS A 117 -6.93 -9.62 -20.04
N VAL A 118 -6.12 -9.51 -18.98
CA VAL A 118 -5.50 -10.66 -18.33
C VAL A 118 -6.56 -11.57 -17.70
N ALA A 119 -7.53 -11.00 -16.98
CA ALA A 119 -8.61 -11.77 -16.36
C ALA A 119 -9.45 -12.52 -17.40
N ASP A 120 -9.87 -11.83 -18.47
CA ASP A 120 -10.64 -12.43 -19.57
C ASP A 120 -9.89 -13.60 -20.21
N ALA A 121 -8.60 -13.40 -20.50
CA ALA A 121 -7.77 -14.42 -21.13
C ALA A 121 -7.50 -15.66 -20.25
N LEU A 122 -7.58 -15.51 -18.92
CA LEU A 122 -7.36 -16.59 -17.96
C LEU A 122 -8.66 -17.30 -17.54
N THR A 123 -9.83 -16.71 -17.77
CA THR A 123 -11.15 -17.23 -17.35
C THR A 123 -11.40 -18.66 -17.83
N GLY A 124 -10.96 -19.03 -19.05
CA GLY A 124 -11.13 -20.39 -19.59
C GLY A 124 -10.20 -21.46 -19.01
N SER A 125 -9.13 -21.06 -18.31
CA SER A 125 -8.12 -21.97 -17.74
C SER A 125 -8.42 -22.39 -16.29
N GLN A 126 -9.43 -21.79 -15.66
CA GLN A 126 -9.69 -21.88 -14.22
C GLN A 126 -11.02 -22.56 -13.84
N SER A 127 -11.79 -23.09 -14.80
CA SER A 127 -13.16 -23.57 -14.59
C SER A 127 -13.31 -24.76 -13.62
N THR A 128 -12.21 -25.31 -13.10
CA THR A 128 -12.19 -26.46 -12.17
C THR A 128 -11.80 -26.10 -10.74
N VAL A 129 -11.31 -24.87 -10.47
CA VAL A 129 -10.83 -24.48 -9.13
C VAL A 129 -11.94 -23.75 -8.37
N LYS A 130 -12.23 -24.22 -7.15
CA LYS A 130 -13.16 -23.55 -6.23
C LYS A 130 -12.37 -22.81 -5.16
N ASN A 131 -12.56 -21.49 -5.08
CA ASN A 131 -11.95 -20.66 -4.05
C ASN A 131 -12.90 -20.51 -2.86
N ILE A 132 -12.37 -20.62 -1.64
CA ILE A 132 -13.10 -20.42 -0.38
C ILE A 132 -12.32 -19.40 0.45
N PHE A 133 -12.97 -18.34 0.88
CA PHE A 133 -12.40 -17.38 1.83
C PHE A 133 -12.91 -17.69 3.24
N LEU A 134 -11.98 -17.87 4.19
CA LEU A 134 -12.28 -18.15 5.60
C LEU A 134 -11.97 -16.91 6.44
N TYR A 135 -13.01 -16.30 7.00
CA TYR A 135 -12.90 -15.13 7.87
C TYR A 135 -12.90 -15.58 9.33
N ASN A 136 -11.88 -15.15 10.07
CA ASN A 136 -11.65 -15.62 11.44
C ASN A 136 -11.10 -14.48 12.30
N THR A 137 -11.35 -14.53 13.60
CA THR A 137 -10.65 -13.68 14.56
C THR A 137 -9.22 -14.16 14.77
N GLY A 138 -8.30 -13.25 15.07
CA GLY A 138 -6.92 -13.61 15.38
C GLY A 138 -6.84 -14.62 16.53
N ARG A 139 -5.89 -15.55 16.46
CA ARG A 139 -5.63 -16.59 17.49
C ARG A 139 -6.74 -17.65 17.66
N CYS A 140 -7.59 -17.88 16.66
CA CYS A 140 -8.61 -18.94 16.70
C CYS A 140 -8.12 -20.31 16.19
N GLY A 141 -6.83 -20.45 15.84
CA GLY A 141 -6.29 -21.68 15.25
C GLY A 141 -6.43 -21.79 13.72
N SER A 142 -6.75 -20.70 13.01
CA SER A 142 -6.84 -20.66 11.54
C SER A 142 -5.57 -21.16 10.84
N THR A 143 -4.39 -20.82 11.35
CA THR A 143 -3.11 -21.33 10.82
C THR A 143 -2.98 -22.85 10.97
N LEU A 144 -3.47 -23.41 12.08
CA LEU A 144 -3.48 -24.87 12.29
C LEU A 144 -4.45 -25.55 11.32
N MET A 145 -5.61 -24.94 11.07
CA MET A 145 -6.58 -25.42 10.09
C MET A 145 -5.98 -25.43 8.68
N CYS A 146 -5.28 -24.37 8.27
CA CYS A 146 -4.58 -24.34 6.96
C CYS A 146 -3.60 -25.50 6.84
N LYS A 147 -2.74 -25.70 7.84
CA LYS A 147 -1.79 -26.83 7.87
C LYS A 147 -2.48 -28.20 7.81
N ALA A 148 -3.62 -28.35 8.45
CA ALA A 148 -4.39 -29.59 8.43
C ALA A 148 -5.02 -29.84 7.05
N MET A 149 -5.45 -28.79 6.35
CA MET A 149 -6.03 -28.89 5.01
C MET A 149 -4.96 -29.11 3.93
N ASP A 150 -3.75 -28.56 4.10
CA ASP A 150 -2.63 -28.72 3.17
C ASP A 150 -2.14 -30.18 3.03
N VAL A 151 -2.55 -31.09 3.93
CA VAL A 151 -2.26 -32.53 3.77
C VAL A 151 -3.14 -33.20 2.71
N ILE A 152 -4.18 -32.51 2.24
CA ILE A 152 -5.12 -33.01 1.22
C ILE A 152 -4.57 -32.60 -0.16
N ASN A 153 -4.21 -33.58 -0.99
CA ASN A 153 -3.55 -33.36 -2.28
C ASN A 153 -4.30 -32.42 -3.24
N ASP A 154 -5.63 -32.38 -3.15
CA ASP A 154 -6.49 -31.57 -4.04
C ASP A 154 -6.84 -30.20 -3.43
N MET A 155 -6.21 -29.82 -2.32
CA MET A 155 -6.46 -28.56 -1.62
C MET A 155 -5.18 -27.75 -1.51
N GLN A 156 -5.32 -26.43 -1.65
CA GLN A 156 -4.25 -25.49 -1.33
C GLN A 156 -4.82 -24.46 -0.37
N THR A 157 -4.15 -24.27 0.77
CA THR A 157 -4.52 -23.23 1.71
C THR A 157 -3.39 -22.23 1.88
N VAL A 158 -3.79 -20.99 2.16
CA VAL A 158 -2.85 -19.91 2.44
C VAL A 158 -3.38 -19.13 3.64
N SER A 159 -2.49 -18.91 4.61
CA SER A 159 -2.80 -18.14 5.80
C SER A 159 -2.41 -16.68 5.58
N GLU A 160 -3.33 -15.76 5.91
CA GLU A 160 -3.13 -14.31 5.87
C GLU A 160 -2.59 -13.77 4.54
N PRO A 161 -3.34 -13.91 3.43
CA PRO A 161 -2.99 -13.27 2.18
C PRO A 161 -3.46 -11.80 2.19
N ASP A 162 -2.71 -10.92 2.86
CA ASP A 162 -3.02 -9.49 3.15
C ASP A 162 -3.68 -8.72 2.00
N VAL A 163 -3.24 -8.95 0.76
CA VAL A 163 -3.79 -8.26 -0.42
C VAL A 163 -5.29 -8.46 -0.57
N PHE A 164 -5.83 -9.65 -0.25
CA PHE A 164 -7.26 -9.89 -0.33
C PHE A 164 -8.02 -9.24 0.82
N GLN A 165 -7.40 -9.11 2.00
CA GLN A 165 -7.98 -8.36 3.10
C GLN A 165 -8.13 -6.88 2.69
N MET A 166 -7.08 -6.28 2.12
CA MET A 166 -7.13 -4.91 1.62
C MET A 166 -8.21 -4.71 0.55
N ILE A 167 -8.29 -5.59 -0.46
CA ILE A 167 -9.32 -5.53 -1.51
C ILE A 167 -10.72 -5.62 -0.88
N PHE A 168 -10.92 -6.56 0.05
CA PHE A 168 -12.22 -6.76 0.70
C PHE A 168 -12.63 -5.56 1.56
N GLU A 169 -11.73 -5.02 2.37
CA GLU A 169 -11.99 -3.84 3.19
C GLU A 169 -12.32 -2.62 2.34
N MET A 170 -11.63 -2.43 1.21
CA MET A 170 -11.94 -1.38 0.24
C MET A 170 -13.31 -1.56 -0.40
N GLN A 171 -13.65 -2.79 -0.82
CA GLN A 171 -14.99 -3.05 -1.38
C GLN A 171 -16.08 -2.83 -0.33
N LYS A 172 -15.86 -3.24 0.92
CA LYS A 172 -16.81 -3.00 2.01
C LYS A 172 -16.98 -1.52 2.32
N ALA A 173 -15.90 -0.74 2.33
CA ALA A 173 -15.98 0.70 2.46
C ALA A 173 -16.80 1.32 1.31
N PHE A 174 -16.54 0.88 0.08
CA PHE A 174 -17.30 1.31 -1.08
C PHE A 174 -18.79 0.97 -0.96
N ASP A 175 -19.13 -0.28 -0.62
CA ASP A 175 -20.52 -0.73 -0.44
C ASP A 175 -21.23 0.09 0.65
N LEU A 176 -20.59 0.28 1.80
CA LEU A 176 -21.15 1.10 2.90
C LEU A 176 -21.42 2.55 2.48
N ILE A 177 -20.52 3.13 1.69
CA ILE A 177 -20.69 4.50 1.16
C ILE A 177 -21.83 4.55 0.13
N GLN A 178 -22.07 3.49 -0.63
CA GLN A 178 -23.22 3.44 -1.53
C GLN A 178 -24.54 3.22 -0.77
N GLU A 179 -24.53 2.37 0.25
CA GLU A 179 -25.71 2.06 1.07
C GLU A 179 -26.13 3.22 1.96
N ASP A 180 -25.16 3.99 2.45
CA ASP A 180 -25.38 5.09 3.39
C ASP A 180 -24.53 6.32 3.04
N SER A 181 -24.75 6.83 1.83
CA SER A 181 -23.99 7.95 1.25
C SER A 181 -24.15 9.29 1.99
N GLU A 182 -25.13 9.39 2.89
CA GLU A 182 -25.33 10.58 3.73
C GLU A 182 -24.41 10.55 4.96
N ASN A 183 -24.09 9.36 5.49
CA ASN A 183 -23.27 9.23 6.69
C ASN A 183 -21.82 8.80 6.41
N PHE A 184 -21.52 8.30 5.20
CA PHE A 184 -20.17 7.90 4.81
C PHE A 184 -19.72 8.60 3.52
N PHE A 185 -18.47 9.07 3.49
CA PHE A 185 -17.86 9.66 2.31
C PHE A 185 -16.38 9.25 2.18
N HIS A 186 -15.88 9.29 0.95
CA HIS A 186 -14.45 9.13 0.67
C HIS A 186 -13.74 10.49 0.73
N ALA A 187 -12.65 10.55 1.49
CA ALA A 187 -11.67 11.63 1.42
C ALA A 187 -10.31 11.04 1.06
N CYS A 188 -9.75 11.48 -0.07
CA CYS A 188 -8.38 11.18 -0.44
C CYS A 188 -7.52 12.41 -0.15
N LEU A 189 -6.41 12.21 0.57
CA LEU A 189 -5.50 13.27 0.98
C LEU A 189 -4.10 12.92 0.54
N THR A 190 -3.51 13.74 -0.33
CA THR A 190 -2.08 13.64 -0.58
C THR A 190 -1.32 14.35 0.53
N PHE A 191 -0.07 13.94 0.72
CA PHE A 191 0.82 14.59 1.68
C PHE A 191 1.03 16.08 1.35
N LYS A 192 1.14 16.45 0.07
CA LYS A 192 1.26 17.84 -0.39
C LYS A 192 0.06 18.68 0.02
N GLN A 193 -1.15 18.18 -0.24
CA GLN A 193 -2.39 18.84 0.17
C GLN A 193 -2.46 19.04 1.69
N LEU A 194 -2.05 18.04 2.48
CA LEU A 194 -1.96 18.16 3.94
C LEU A 194 -0.88 19.14 4.42
N LEU A 195 0.10 19.52 3.60
CA LEU A 195 1.04 20.58 3.96
C LEU A 195 0.49 21.97 3.63
N GLU A 196 -0.05 22.10 2.42
CA GLU A 196 -0.42 23.39 1.83
C GLU A 196 -1.81 23.86 2.28
N HIS A 197 -2.74 22.92 2.50
CA HIS A 197 -4.16 23.19 2.66
C HIS A 197 -4.78 22.55 3.92
N LYS A 198 -3.98 22.19 4.93
CA LYS A 198 -4.43 21.45 6.13
C LYS A 198 -5.67 22.01 6.84
N GLU A 199 -5.76 23.33 7.00
CA GLU A 199 -6.91 23.97 7.64
C GLU A 199 -8.15 23.84 6.74
N GLN A 200 -8.00 24.11 5.45
CA GLN A 200 -9.07 23.97 4.46
C GLN A 200 -9.56 22.52 4.35
N ILE A 201 -8.65 21.54 4.44
CA ILE A 201 -8.98 20.11 4.47
C ILE A 201 -9.84 19.78 5.68
N ILE A 202 -9.43 20.20 6.89
CA ILE A 202 -10.23 19.95 8.10
C ILE A 202 -11.59 20.64 7.99
N LEU A 203 -11.64 21.89 7.53
CA LEU A 203 -12.90 22.61 7.36
C LEU A 203 -13.84 21.89 6.39
N LYS A 204 -13.34 21.40 5.25
CA LYS A 204 -14.14 20.64 4.29
C LYS A 204 -14.60 19.28 4.85
N VAL A 205 -13.77 18.62 5.67
CA VAL A 205 -14.19 17.39 6.38
C VAL A 205 -15.30 17.68 7.39
N LEU A 206 -15.18 18.77 8.15
CA LEU A 206 -16.20 19.20 9.12
C LEU A 206 -17.51 19.61 8.44
N GLU A 207 -17.42 20.35 7.33
CA GLU A 207 -18.56 20.68 6.47
C GLU A 207 -19.28 19.41 5.99
N LYS A 208 -18.51 18.39 5.57
CA LYS A 208 -19.08 17.10 5.13
C LYS A 208 -19.68 16.26 6.25
N LEU A 209 -19.31 16.53 7.50
CA LEU A 209 -19.89 15.91 8.69
C LEU A 209 -21.07 16.73 9.24
N ASP A 210 -21.54 17.74 8.51
CA ASP A 210 -22.56 18.71 8.94
C ASP A 210 -22.23 19.36 10.30
N VAL A 211 -20.94 19.53 10.59
CA VAL A 211 -20.46 20.24 11.77
C VAL A 211 -20.42 21.72 11.44
N ASP A 212 -21.26 22.51 12.11
CA ASP A 212 -21.28 23.96 11.94
C ASP A 212 -19.96 24.60 12.40
N VAL A 213 -19.20 25.14 11.45
CA VAL A 213 -17.91 25.82 11.68
C VAL A 213 -18.04 27.35 11.57
N THR A 214 -19.19 27.92 11.90
CA THR A 214 -19.46 29.37 11.75
C THR A 214 -18.75 30.30 12.75
N SER A 215 -17.85 29.81 13.61
CA SER A 215 -17.11 30.69 14.52
C SER A 215 -15.63 30.81 14.14
N ASP A 216 -15.15 32.06 14.05
CA ASP A 216 -13.73 32.42 13.96
C ASP A 216 -12.89 31.72 15.04
N LEU A 217 -13.52 31.37 16.17
CA LEU A 217 -12.94 30.65 17.29
C LEU A 217 -12.55 29.19 16.94
N VAL A 218 -13.27 28.52 16.03
CA VAL A 218 -12.92 27.15 15.63
C VAL A 218 -11.75 27.17 14.65
N SER A 219 -11.73 28.12 13.71
CA SER A 219 -10.58 28.30 12.82
C SER A 219 -9.32 28.63 13.61
N SER A 220 -9.40 29.56 14.58
CA SER A 220 -8.23 29.92 15.40
C SER A 220 -7.73 28.72 16.23
N LYS A 221 -8.64 27.93 16.81
CA LYS A 221 -8.28 26.71 17.56
C LYS A 221 -7.64 25.64 16.67
N ILE A 222 -8.13 25.45 15.44
CA ILE A 222 -7.53 24.52 14.48
C ILE A 222 -6.11 24.98 14.11
N THR A 223 -5.93 26.27 13.83
CA THR A 223 -4.61 26.87 13.57
C THR A 223 -3.66 26.68 14.76
N ASP A 224 -4.15 26.89 16.00
CA ASP A 224 -3.36 26.71 17.22
C ASP A 224 -2.86 25.27 17.37
N ILE A 225 -3.70 24.27 17.04
CA ILE A 225 -3.32 22.85 17.10
C ILE A 225 -2.19 22.52 16.11
N PHE A 226 -2.21 23.10 14.91
CA PHE A 226 -1.13 22.92 13.94
C PHE A 226 0.20 23.55 14.35
N GLY A 227 0.20 24.42 15.37
CA GLY A 227 1.41 24.98 15.99
C GLY A 227 2.06 24.05 17.03
N VAL A 228 1.38 22.98 17.45
CA VAL A 228 1.85 22.06 18.49
C VAL A 228 2.48 20.81 17.87
N ASP A 229 3.61 20.37 18.44
CA ASP A 229 4.20 19.08 18.10
C ASP A 229 3.31 17.95 18.65
N SER A 230 2.54 17.32 17.76
CA SER A 230 1.60 16.25 18.11
C SER A 230 2.27 14.98 18.62
N GLN A 231 3.61 14.86 18.49
CA GLN A 231 4.38 13.71 18.97
C GLN A 231 5.18 14.01 20.23
N LYS A 232 5.03 15.21 20.80
CA LYS A 232 5.70 15.61 22.05
C LYS A 232 5.44 14.59 23.17
N GLY A 233 6.51 14.01 23.73
CA GLY A 233 6.46 13.01 24.80
C GLY A 233 6.32 11.56 24.31
N SER A 234 6.24 11.31 23.00
CA SER A 234 6.22 9.96 22.43
C SER A 234 7.62 9.46 22.10
N ALA A 235 7.78 8.14 21.95
CA ALA A 235 9.02 7.52 21.47
C ALA A 235 9.41 7.94 20.03
N MET A 236 8.51 8.60 19.29
CA MET A 236 8.74 9.11 17.93
C MET A 236 9.02 10.62 17.90
N GLN A 237 9.09 11.29 19.05
CA GLN A 237 9.37 12.73 19.12
C GLN A 237 10.72 13.06 18.47
N SER A 238 10.72 13.86 17.39
CA SER A 238 11.96 14.35 16.79
C SER A 238 12.62 15.39 17.72
N GLU A 239 13.90 15.19 18.08
CA GLU A 239 14.67 16.16 18.85
C GLU A 239 14.93 17.42 17.99
N ARG A 240 14.15 18.48 18.20
CA ARG A 240 14.44 19.79 17.62
C ARG A 240 15.73 20.34 18.21
N ARG A 241 16.76 20.55 17.38
CA ARG A 241 17.99 21.23 17.81
C ARG A 241 17.67 22.68 18.17
N THR A 242 18.03 23.08 19.38
CA THR A 242 17.90 24.44 19.89
C THR A 242 18.74 25.40 19.04
N GLY A 243 18.10 26.22 18.21
CA GLY A 243 18.78 27.23 17.38
C GLY A 243 18.07 27.56 16.07
N ASP A 244 17.18 26.71 15.57
CA ASP A 244 16.40 27.02 14.37
C ASP A 244 15.24 27.96 14.75
N GLU A 245 15.27 29.18 14.19
CA GLU A 245 14.15 30.12 14.25
C GLU A 245 12.86 29.40 13.87
N VAL A 246 11.80 29.66 14.64
CA VAL A 246 10.48 29.05 14.49
C VAL A 246 9.90 29.40 13.12
N ARG A 247 10.25 28.62 12.10
CA ARG A 247 9.43 28.46 10.91
C ARG A 247 8.41 27.38 11.22
N SER A 248 7.14 27.78 11.16
CA SER A 248 5.90 27.06 11.48
C SER A 248 5.66 25.77 10.68
N SER A 249 6.63 24.86 10.61
CA SER A 249 6.37 23.51 10.14
C SER A 249 6.16 22.58 11.33
N TRP A 250 4.96 22.04 11.38
CA TRP A 250 4.60 20.84 12.15
C TRP A 250 5.52 19.64 11.85
N VAL A 251 6.29 19.72 10.77
CA VAL A 251 7.19 18.69 10.24
C VAL A 251 8.64 18.98 10.63
N GLY A 252 9.33 17.97 11.17
CA GLY A 252 10.75 18.05 11.53
C GLY A 252 11.67 18.23 10.31
N THR A 253 12.92 18.64 10.58
CA THR A 253 13.96 18.83 9.53
C THR A 253 14.24 17.53 8.77
N TRP A 254 14.02 16.38 9.40
CA TRP A 254 14.23 15.07 8.78
C TRP A 254 13.19 14.77 7.70
N GLU A 255 11.90 14.90 8.00
CA GLU A 255 10.82 14.68 7.05
C GLU A 255 10.90 15.71 5.92
N LYS A 256 11.17 17.00 6.24
CA LYS A 256 11.39 18.04 5.21
C LYS A 256 12.51 17.67 4.23
N ASN A 257 13.62 17.13 4.73
CA ASN A 257 14.72 16.69 3.88
C ASN A 257 14.33 15.45 3.08
N LEU A 258 13.59 14.51 3.66
CA LEU A 258 13.10 13.32 2.98
C LEU A 258 12.15 13.69 1.84
N ILE A 259 11.20 14.59 2.10
CA ILE A 259 10.20 15.08 1.14
C ILE A 259 10.84 15.94 0.06
N SER A 260 11.75 16.85 0.42
CA SER A 260 12.48 17.65 -0.57
C SER A 260 13.32 16.75 -1.48
N THR A 261 13.95 15.71 -0.91
CA THR A 261 14.67 14.70 -1.70
C THR A 261 13.72 13.95 -2.64
N ILE A 262 12.50 13.61 -2.19
CA ILE A 262 11.47 12.96 -3.04
C ILE A 262 11.03 13.87 -4.18
N LEU A 263 10.78 15.16 -3.90
CA LEU A 263 10.32 16.14 -4.88
C LEU A 263 11.41 16.52 -5.89
N GLU A 264 12.67 16.64 -5.47
CA GLU A 264 13.81 16.90 -6.37
C GLU A 264 14.05 15.76 -7.39
N HIS A 265 13.60 14.54 -7.08
CA HIS A 265 13.75 13.36 -7.94
C HIS A 265 12.48 12.99 -8.70
N PHE A 266 11.35 13.66 -8.44
CA PHE A 266 10.08 13.39 -9.11
C PHE A 266 9.86 14.36 -10.28
N ASN A 267 9.90 13.85 -11.51
CA ASN A 267 9.75 14.65 -12.75
C ASN A 267 8.31 14.61 -13.32
N GLY A 268 7.31 14.40 -12.47
CA GLY A 268 5.89 14.29 -12.83
C GLY A 268 5.03 15.35 -12.15
N ASP A 269 3.89 15.67 -12.76
CA ASP A 269 2.89 16.57 -12.21
C ASP A 269 2.03 15.81 -11.17
N VAL A 270 2.14 16.21 -9.90
CA VAL A 270 1.58 15.50 -8.72
C VAL A 270 0.15 15.96 -8.40
N ASP A 271 -0.40 16.88 -9.20
CA ASP A 271 -1.55 17.68 -8.79
C ASP A 271 -2.93 17.10 -9.16
N VAL A 272 -3.00 15.87 -9.68
CA VAL A 272 -4.29 15.21 -9.95
C VAL A 272 -4.24 13.70 -9.62
N PRO A 273 -4.98 13.23 -8.60
CA PRO A 273 -5.26 11.80 -8.42
C PRO A 273 -6.19 11.30 -9.52
N ASP A 274 -5.69 10.46 -10.44
CA ASP A 274 -6.47 9.81 -11.51
C ASP A 274 -7.48 8.74 -11.01
N PHE A 275 -7.69 8.61 -9.70
CA PHE A 275 -8.65 7.69 -9.10
C PHE A 275 -9.56 8.41 -8.11
N VAL A 276 -10.60 9.03 -8.64
CA VAL A 276 -11.72 9.57 -7.87
C VAL A 276 -12.84 8.55 -7.97
N MET A 277 -13.12 7.80 -6.89
CA MET A 277 -14.32 6.96 -6.84
C MET A 277 -15.56 7.87 -6.94
N PRO A 278 -16.68 7.43 -7.52
CA PRO A 278 -17.93 8.19 -7.47
C PRO A 278 -18.22 8.64 -6.03
N ASN A 279 -18.60 9.91 -5.84
CA ASN A 279 -18.81 10.56 -4.53
C ASN A 279 -17.56 10.81 -3.68
N THR A 280 -16.35 10.67 -4.23
CA THR A 280 -15.13 11.11 -3.54
C THR A 280 -15.02 12.63 -3.55
N VAL A 281 -14.85 13.22 -2.37
CA VAL A 281 -14.60 14.65 -2.25
C VAL A 281 -13.12 14.90 -2.55
N MET A 282 -12.86 15.51 -3.70
CA MET A 282 -11.53 16.00 -4.05
C MET A 282 -11.28 17.32 -3.33
N LEU A 283 -10.38 17.29 -2.35
CA LEU A 283 -10.06 18.44 -1.51
C LEU A 283 -8.96 19.26 -2.21
N ASN A 284 -9.32 19.89 -3.33
CA ASN A 284 -8.49 20.85 -4.07
C ASN A 284 -8.56 22.24 -3.46
#